data_AF-A0A2N3NBW9-F1
#
_entry.id   AF-A0A2N3NBW9-F1
#
_cell.length_a   1.000
_cell.length_b   1.000
_cell.length_c   1.000
_cell.angle_alpha   90.00
_cell.angle_beta   90.00
_cell.angle_gamma   90.00
#
_symmetry.space_group_name_H-M   'P 1'
#
loop_
_entity.id
_entity.type
_entity.pdbx_description
1 polymer ?
#
loop_
_entity_poly.entity_id
_entity_poly.type
_entity_poly.pdbx_seq_one_letter_code
_entity_poly.pdbx_strand_id
1 'polypeptide(L)'
;MPPAKNNEPSPSEAADRAASKGKEPAVLNDSEGDEEGEEEEAGAEGAPDEANSGGKKKKKKKSKKKKAAASAEEESDKVGAETAQKLVSSLTDTQLKQLWTMNPALSNEITAGGTKEPTRQNVMEMLQKMSIHDLLTGMPSGRGSVKDMGAFKFWKTQPVPKFGERISEEGPMQVKTVDDVAKQPDPLPEGFEWVTMDLTSDEELKEVHDLLEGHYVEDDTAMLRFNYSMSILRWAMLAPGWKPDYHIGVRASQSRRLVAFISAIPVRCRVRKAVITVSEVNFLVVHKKLRNKRLAPVMIKEVTRRSNLNEIWQGLYTGGNILPTPVSTCRYYHRALDWQKLYEIGFSPLPPGSRPSQQIKRYQLPDHGKLKGVRELKAEDTDVVLPLLTRYLERFDMAPEFTKEEFIHWFVSDTQDREERVVWAYVVEDDNGKITDFFSFYGLDSSVINHNKHKLLRAAYHFYYATETGLTEKTDKPALKKRLNELMHEALIFSKKLKFDVYNALTLMENSLVLNEHHFGGGDGNLHYYLFNYKTAPISGGVTKANRPDEEKLSGVGVVML
;
A
#
# COMPACT_ATOMS: atom_id res chain seq x y z
N MET A 1 14.78 -50.58 -41.34
CA MET A 1 14.88 -50.22 -42.77
C MET A 1 13.90 -49.08 -43.05
N PRO A 2 14.27 -48.09 -43.89
CA PRO A 2 14.44 -46.71 -43.43
C PRO A 2 13.56 -45.69 -44.24
N PRO A 3 13.86 -44.37 -44.40
CA PRO A 3 12.96 -43.24 -44.08
C PRO A 3 12.70 -42.26 -45.27
N ALA A 4 11.92 -41.18 -45.08
CA ALA A 4 11.92 -39.97 -45.94
C ALA A 4 11.01 -38.87 -45.33
N LYS A 5 11.21 -37.56 -45.49
CA LYS A 5 12.34 -36.64 -45.76
C LYS A 5 11.78 -35.21 -45.53
N ASN A 6 12.66 -34.29 -45.13
CA ASN A 6 12.43 -32.84 -45.00
C ASN A 6 11.85 -32.18 -46.26
N ASN A 7 11.22 -31.01 -46.09
CA ASN A 7 11.35 -29.89 -47.02
C ASN A 7 11.11 -28.54 -46.32
N GLU A 8 12.13 -27.68 -46.36
CA GLU A 8 12.03 -26.22 -46.29
C GLU A 8 11.37 -25.67 -47.57
N PRO A 9 10.99 -24.38 -47.60
CA PRO A 9 11.77 -23.48 -48.45
C PRO A 9 11.95 -22.04 -47.91
N SER A 10 12.98 -21.37 -48.42
CA SER A 10 13.21 -19.91 -48.43
C SER A 10 13.41 -19.43 -49.89
N PRO A 11 13.74 -18.15 -50.20
CA PRO A 11 12.80 -17.08 -50.55
C PRO A 11 13.09 -16.39 -51.93
N SER A 12 12.17 -15.54 -52.42
CA SER A 12 12.44 -14.41 -53.35
C SER A 12 11.20 -13.49 -53.39
N GLU A 13 11.27 -12.20 -53.01
CA GLU A 13 11.64 -11.04 -53.85
C GLU A 13 10.84 -10.95 -55.17
N ALA A 14 10.26 -9.83 -55.63
CA ALA A 14 10.15 -8.46 -55.15
C ALA A 14 9.09 -7.69 -56.00
N ALA A 15 8.54 -6.61 -55.41
CA ALA A 15 8.14 -5.31 -55.99
C ALA A 15 7.22 -5.20 -57.24
N ASP A 16 6.14 -4.41 -57.15
CA ASP A 16 6.20 -2.98 -57.53
C ASP A 16 4.93 -2.15 -57.16
N ARG A 17 5.20 -0.99 -56.53
CA ARG A 17 4.67 0.39 -56.71
C ARG A 17 3.21 0.83 -56.43
N ALA A 18 3.15 1.76 -55.43
CA ALA A 18 2.67 3.17 -55.49
C ALA A 18 1.15 3.47 -55.68
N ALA A 19 0.49 4.50 -55.13
CA ALA A 19 0.77 5.62 -54.22
C ALA A 19 -0.56 6.36 -53.86
N SER A 20 -0.65 7.03 -52.69
CA SER A 20 -1.35 8.33 -52.42
C SER A 20 -1.38 8.60 -50.89
N LYS A 21 -0.60 9.53 -50.32
CA LYS A 21 -0.73 11.01 -50.14
C LYS A 21 -1.72 11.50 -49.07
N GLY A 22 -1.19 12.21 -48.05
CA GLY A 22 -1.88 13.22 -47.21
C GLY A 22 -1.37 13.30 -45.76
N LYS A 23 -0.23 13.96 -45.47
CA LYS A 23 -0.02 15.35 -44.97
C LYS A 23 -0.29 15.60 -43.47
N GLU A 24 0.80 15.67 -42.70
CA GLU A 24 0.96 16.43 -41.44
C GLU A 24 1.28 17.92 -41.74
N PRO A 25 1.07 18.84 -40.78
CA PRO A 25 1.76 20.13 -40.77
C PRO A 25 2.79 20.24 -39.65
N ALA A 26 3.97 20.72 -40.02
CA ALA A 26 5.00 21.29 -39.16
C ALA A 26 4.76 22.80 -38.97
N VAL A 27 5.22 23.35 -37.83
CA VAL A 27 5.46 24.80 -37.66
C VAL A 27 6.83 24.98 -36.96
N LEU A 28 7.73 25.64 -37.69
CA LEU A 28 8.96 26.36 -37.28
C LEU A 28 8.66 27.83 -37.64
N ASN A 29 9.11 28.91 -37.01
CA ASN A 29 10.39 29.43 -36.48
C ASN A 29 9.99 30.75 -35.74
N ASP A 30 10.78 31.57 -35.06
CA ASP A 30 12.19 31.74 -34.72
C ASP A 30 12.23 32.88 -33.67
N SER A 31 13.28 32.94 -32.84
CA SER A 31 14.22 34.09 -32.74
C SER A 31 14.85 34.19 -31.35
N GLU A 32 16.17 33.94 -31.33
CA GLU A 32 17.23 34.83 -30.80
C GLU A 32 17.15 35.22 -29.31
N GLY A 33 18.19 35.16 -28.48
CA GLY A 33 19.64 35.06 -28.65
C GLY A 33 20.21 35.73 -27.40
N ASP A 34 21.23 35.13 -26.77
CA ASP A 34 22.37 35.79 -26.12
C ASP A 34 23.05 34.83 -25.12
N GLU A 35 24.24 34.40 -25.52
CA GLU A 35 25.32 33.96 -24.64
C GLU A 35 26.07 35.20 -24.15
N GLU A 36 26.36 35.28 -22.85
CA GLU A 36 27.61 35.88 -22.37
C GLU A 36 28.11 35.06 -21.18
N GLY A 37 29.38 34.69 -21.25
CA GLY A 37 30.15 34.07 -20.18
C GLY A 37 31.27 34.99 -19.71
N GLU A 38 31.75 34.66 -18.51
CA GLU A 38 33.03 35.00 -17.88
C GLU A 38 33.27 36.45 -17.41
N GLU A 39 33.49 36.62 -16.11
CA GLU A 39 34.83 36.93 -15.55
C GLU A 39 34.87 36.87 -14.02
N GLU A 40 36.10 36.78 -13.53
CA GLU A 40 36.63 36.43 -12.21
C GLU A 40 36.31 37.42 -11.06
N GLU A 41 36.37 36.95 -9.81
CA GLU A 41 37.39 37.45 -8.85
C GLU A 41 37.47 36.62 -7.55
N ALA A 42 38.70 36.54 -7.05
CA ALA A 42 39.19 35.77 -5.91
C ALA A 42 38.97 36.48 -4.56
N GLY A 43 39.12 35.74 -3.44
CA GLY A 43 39.29 36.40 -2.12
C GLY A 43 39.19 35.52 -0.87
N ALA A 44 40.27 34.78 -0.60
CA ALA A 44 40.93 34.52 0.69
C ALA A 44 40.14 34.22 2.01
N GLU A 45 40.39 33.00 2.51
CA GLU A 45 40.92 32.61 3.84
C GLU A 45 40.54 33.37 5.13
N GLY A 46 40.22 32.59 6.18
CA GLY A 46 40.29 33.05 7.58
C GLY A 46 39.69 32.09 8.63
N ALA A 47 40.46 31.11 9.07
CA ALA A 47 40.40 30.49 10.40
C ALA A 47 41.86 30.49 10.95
N PRO A 48 42.19 30.16 12.23
CA PRO A 48 41.40 29.61 13.34
C PRO A 48 41.74 30.21 14.75
N ASP A 49 41.24 29.57 15.82
CA ASP A 49 41.81 29.35 17.19
C ASP A 49 40.76 29.55 18.31
N GLU A 50 40.36 28.52 19.07
CA GLU A 50 40.99 27.93 20.29
C GLU A 50 41.13 28.96 21.46
N ALA A 51 40.83 28.72 22.74
CA ALA A 51 40.35 27.60 23.54
C ALA A 51 39.97 28.09 24.98
N ASN A 52 39.27 27.21 25.72
CA ASN A 52 39.43 26.91 27.16
C ASN A 52 38.67 27.70 28.28
N SER A 53 37.82 26.99 29.05
CA SER A 53 38.08 26.64 30.48
C SER A 53 36.87 26.07 31.26
N GLY A 54 37.05 24.85 31.79
CA GLY A 54 36.76 24.35 33.15
C GLY A 54 35.44 24.60 33.93
N GLY A 55 34.73 23.51 34.26
CA GLY A 55 34.57 23.07 35.68
C GLY A 55 33.22 23.18 36.43
N LYS A 56 32.51 22.03 36.55
CA LYS A 56 31.67 21.52 37.69
C LYS A 56 30.46 22.31 38.23
N LYS A 57 29.23 21.75 38.03
CA LYS A 57 28.21 21.52 39.09
C LYS A 57 27.06 20.59 38.63
N LYS A 58 27.15 19.30 38.99
CA LYS A 58 26.09 18.27 38.89
C LYS A 58 25.29 18.25 40.22
N LYS A 59 24.07 18.80 40.23
CA LYS A 59 22.90 18.45 41.08
C LYS A 59 21.85 19.59 41.07
N LYS A 60 21.20 19.83 39.92
CA LYS A 60 19.91 20.57 39.79
C LYS A 60 19.44 20.60 38.32
N LYS A 61 19.28 19.43 37.69
CA LYS A 61 18.83 19.30 36.29
C LYS A 61 17.86 18.12 36.13
N LYS A 62 16.75 18.13 36.86
CA LYS A 62 15.61 17.23 36.61
C LYS A 62 14.22 17.85 36.80
N SER A 63 14.12 19.09 37.27
CA SER A 63 12.84 19.83 37.38
C SER A 63 12.66 20.98 36.35
N LYS A 64 13.69 21.33 35.56
CA LYS A 64 13.60 22.42 34.56
C LYS A 64 13.27 21.94 33.13
N LYS A 65 13.32 20.62 32.86
CA LYS A 65 13.05 20.03 31.52
C LYS A 65 11.56 19.70 31.28
N LYS A 66 10.75 19.65 32.34
CA LYS A 66 9.28 19.44 32.24
C LYS A 66 8.50 20.75 32.06
N LYS A 67 9.09 21.90 32.45
CA LYS A 67 8.49 23.23 32.30
C LYS A 67 8.83 23.91 30.95
N ALA A 68 9.94 23.52 30.32
CA ALA A 68 10.36 24.03 29.01
C ALA A 68 9.67 23.34 27.81
N ALA A 69 9.13 22.14 28.00
CA ALA A 69 8.37 21.43 26.95
C ALA A 69 6.92 21.95 26.86
N ALA A 70 6.29 22.21 28.02
CA ALA A 70 4.95 22.78 28.09
C ALA A 70 4.90 24.25 27.62
N SER A 71 5.96 25.03 27.85
CA SER A 71 6.03 26.42 27.37
C SER A 71 6.28 26.52 25.86
N ALA A 72 6.95 25.53 25.26
CA ALA A 72 7.19 25.49 23.82
C ALA A 72 5.94 25.11 23.01
N GLU A 73 5.05 24.28 23.57
CA GLU A 73 3.74 23.95 22.99
C GLU A 73 2.77 25.14 23.08
N GLU A 74 2.76 25.90 24.19
CA GLU A 74 1.92 27.11 24.31
C GLU A 74 2.42 28.28 23.44
N GLU A 75 3.73 28.41 23.19
CA GLU A 75 4.27 29.42 22.28
C GLU A 75 4.01 29.09 20.81
N SER A 76 4.07 27.81 20.40
CA SER A 76 3.78 27.42 19.01
C SER A 76 2.31 27.62 18.62
N ASP A 77 1.38 27.34 19.55
CA ASP A 77 -0.06 27.52 19.31
C ASP A 77 -0.44 29.01 19.27
N LYS A 78 0.22 29.87 20.06
CA LYS A 78 0.02 31.33 20.03
C LYS A 78 0.58 31.96 18.75
N VAL A 79 1.76 31.55 18.30
CA VAL A 79 2.35 32.04 17.05
C VAL A 79 1.51 31.62 15.84
N GLY A 80 0.94 30.41 15.85
CA GLY A 80 0.00 29.94 14.82
C GLY A 80 -1.30 30.76 14.77
N ALA A 81 -1.89 31.04 15.95
CA ALA A 81 -3.12 31.83 16.05
C ALA A 81 -2.92 33.29 15.60
N GLU A 82 -1.82 33.94 16.00
CA GLU A 82 -1.50 35.31 15.58
C GLU A 82 -1.19 35.42 14.08
N THR A 83 -0.52 34.40 13.51
CA THR A 83 -0.18 34.37 12.08
C THR A 83 -1.42 34.16 11.21
N ALA A 84 -2.33 33.28 11.63
CA ALA A 84 -3.64 33.09 10.98
C ALA A 84 -4.50 34.36 11.03
N GLN A 85 -4.48 35.07 12.17
CA GLN A 85 -5.23 36.32 12.34
C GLN A 85 -4.69 37.44 11.44
N LYS A 86 -3.36 37.53 11.29
CA LYS A 86 -2.71 38.48 10.34
C LYS A 86 -3.05 38.17 8.89
N LEU A 87 -2.96 36.91 8.47
CA LEU A 87 -3.28 36.46 7.11
C LEU A 87 -4.75 36.73 6.72
N VAL A 88 -5.70 36.51 7.64
CA VAL A 88 -7.12 36.77 7.39
C VAL A 88 -7.45 38.27 7.42
N SER A 89 -6.74 39.05 8.24
CA SER A 89 -6.90 40.51 8.28
C SER A 89 -6.35 41.21 7.04
N SER A 90 -5.39 40.59 6.32
CA SER A 90 -4.79 41.13 5.10
C SER A 90 -5.58 40.82 3.81
N LEU A 91 -6.62 39.98 3.87
CA LEU A 91 -7.43 39.63 2.71
C LEU A 91 -8.59 40.61 2.52
N THR A 92 -8.78 41.04 1.27
CA THR A 92 -9.94 41.88 0.88
C THR A 92 -11.23 41.05 0.81
N ASP A 93 -12.39 41.69 0.98
CA ASP A 93 -13.69 41.02 0.97
C ASP A 93 -13.98 40.29 -0.35
N THR A 94 -13.39 40.75 -1.45
CA THR A 94 -13.44 40.12 -2.78
C THR A 94 -12.60 38.84 -2.85
N GLN A 95 -11.42 38.80 -2.22
CA GLN A 95 -10.55 37.62 -2.20
C GLN A 95 -11.12 36.53 -1.28
N LEU A 96 -11.76 36.91 -0.18
CA LEU A 96 -12.52 35.99 0.68
C LEU A 96 -13.70 35.33 -0.06
N LYS A 97 -14.42 36.10 -0.89
CA LYS A 97 -15.50 35.58 -1.74
C LYS A 97 -15.00 34.61 -2.82
N GLN A 98 -13.79 34.81 -3.36
CA GLN A 98 -13.18 33.89 -4.33
C GLN A 98 -12.70 32.58 -3.69
N LEU A 99 -12.07 32.63 -2.51
CA LEU A 99 -11.70 31.42 -1.74
C LEU A 99 -12.92 30.56 -1.41
N TRP A 100 -14.07 31.19 -1.21
CA TRP A 100 -15.35 30.55 -0.93
C TRP A 100 -15.98 29.87 -2.15
N THR A 101 -16.00 30.52 -3.32
CA THR A 101 -16.57 29.94 -4.55
C THR A 101 -15.75 28.77 -5.09
N MET A 102 -14.47 28.68 -4.71
CA MET A 102 -13.58 27.59 -5.12
C MET A 102 -13.71 26.31 -4.28
N ASN A 103 -14.47 26.31 -3.17
CA ASN A 103 -14.62 25.13 -2.33
C ASN A 103 -16.10 24.83 -1.97
N PRO A 104 -16.81 24.05 -2.81
CA PRO A 104 -18.23 23.74 -2.64
C PRO A 104 -18.57 22.95 -1.36
N ALA A 105 -17.58 22.27 -0.76
CA ALA A 105 -17.76 21.51 0.48
C ALA A 105 -17.92 22.44 1.70
N LEU A 106 -17.23 23.59 1.70
CA LEU A 106 -17.31 24.60 2.77
C LEU A 106 -18.65 25.34 2.76
N SER A 107 -19.27 25.49 1.57
CA SER A 107 -20.54 26.19 1.42
C SER A 107 -21.72 25.49 2.08
N ASN A 108 -21.70 24.16 2.08
CA ASN A 108 -22.77 23.32 2.61
C ASN A 108 -22.77 23.23 4.15
N GLU A 109 -21.63 23.51 4.79
CA GLU A 109 -21.47 23.37 6.25
C GLU A 109 -21.97 24.60 7.01
N ILE A 110 -21.93 25.79 6.40
CA ILE A 110 -22.43 27.05 6.99
C ILE A 110 -23.91 27.29 6.67
N THR A 111 -24.40 26.85 5.50
CA THR A 111 -25.83 26.97 5.14
C THR A 111 -26.75 26.08 5.99
N ALA A 112 -26.20 25.02 6.60
CA ALA A 112 -26.90 24.22 7.60
C ALA A 112 -27.25 25.01 8.90
N GLY A 113 -26.62 26.17 9.11
CA GLY A 113 -26.87 27.08 10.25
C GLY A 113 -27.86 28.22 9.96
N GLY A 114 -28.47 28.29 8.77
CA GLY A 114 -29.58 29.21 8.47
C GLY A 114 -29.23 30.64 8.06
N THR A 115 -27.95 31.02 7.94
CA THR A 115 -27.54 32.34 7.43
C THR A 115 -27.09 32.28 5.97
N LYS A 116 -27.64 33.16 5.11
CA LYS A 116 -27.37 33.20 3.67
C LYS A 116 -26.00 33.78 3.28
N GLU A 117 -25.26 34.40 4.20
CA GLU A 117 -23.88 34.83 4.00
C GLU A 117 -23.04 34.62 5.27
N PRO A 118 -21.78 34.16 5.17
CA PRO A 118 -20.88 34.00 6.33
C PRO A 118 -20.34 35.35 6.80
N THR A 119 -20.39 35.63 8.10
CA THR A 119 -19.73 36.80 8.70
C THR A 119 -18.22 36.56 8.86
N ARG A 120 -17.43 37.65 8.82
CA ARG A 120 -15.96 37.61 9.00
C ARG A 120 -15.52 36.88 10.29
N GLN A 121 -16.35 36.96 11.33
CA GLN A 121 -16.15 36.29 12.62
C GLN A 121 -16.23 34.75 12.51
N ASN A 122 -17.21 34.23 11.78
CA ASN A 122 -17.40 32.78 11.61
C ASN A 122 -16.25 32.16 10.79
N VAL A 123 -15.70 32.92 9.84
CA VAL A 123 -14.54 32.51 9.03
C VAL A 123 -13.27 32.45 9.88
N MET A 124 -13.05 33.41 10.79
CA MET A 124 -11.91 33.39 11.70
C MET A 124 -11.96 32.22 12.68
N GLU A 125 -13.12 31.93 13.28
CA GLU A 125 -13.26 30.79 14.18
C GLU A 125 -13.06 29.44 13.46
N MET A 126 -13.44 29.35 12.18
CA MET A 126 -13.25 28.14 11.37
C MET A 126 -11.79 27.95 10.95
N LEU A 127 -11.09 29.02 10.58
CA LEU A 127 -9.66 28.99 10.24
C LEU A 127 -8.75 28.80 11.46
N GLN A 128 -9.15 29.26 12.65
CA GLN A 128 -8.44 28.93 13.89
C GLN A 128 -8.62 27.47 14.30
N LYS A 129 -9.71 26.81 13.88
CA LYS A 129 -9.97 25.39 14.11
C LYS A 129 -9.33 24.47 13.07
N MET A 130 -8.87 25.02 11.94
CA MET A 130 -8.07 24.31 10.93
C MET A 130 -6.59 24.59 11.18
N SER A 131 -5.76 23.56 11.32
CA SER A 131 -4.31 23.80 11.40
C SER A 131 -3.81 24.27 10.03
N ILE A 132 -2.77 25.12 10.00
CA ILE A 132 -2.13 25.57 8.74
C ILE A 132 -1.64 24.37 7.90
N HIS A 133 -1.37 23.23 8.54
CA HIS A 133 -1.06 21.95 7.89
C HIS A 133 -2.26 21.36 7.12
N ASP A 134 -3.50 21.52 7.60
CA ASP A 134 -4.73 21.06 6.93
C ASP A 134 -5.03 21.85 5.65
N LEU A 135 -4.67 23.14 5.65
CA LEU A 135 -4.91 24.04 4.53
C LEU A 135 -3.93 23.83 3.37
N LEU A 136 -2.70 23.39 3.67
CA LEU A 136 -1.62 23.18 2.69
C LEU A 136 -1.59 21.77 2.10
N THR A 137 -2.21 20.78 2.75
CA THR A 137 -2.15 19.37 2.33
C THR A 137 -3.47 18.82 1.78
N GLY A 138 -4.58 19.57 1.92
CA GLY A 138 -5.90 19.09 1.47
C GLY A 138 -6.42 17.86 2.23
N MET A 139 -5.77 17.47 3.33
CA MET A 139 -6.12 16.33 4.17
C MET A 139 -6.25 16.73 5.64
N PRO A 140 -7.28 16.25 6.38
CA PRO A 140 -7.39 16.56 7.80
C PRO A 140 -6.35 15.81 8.63
N SER A 141 -5.55 16.56 9.37
CA SER A 141 -4.61 16.11 10.38
C SER A 141 -5.33 15.35 11.49
N GLY A 142 -5.31 14.01 11.46
CA GLY A 142 -5.52 13.16 12.65
C GLY A 142 -6.87 13.26 13.40
N ARG A 143 -7.76 14.14 12.98
CA ARG A 143 -9.18 14.22 13.29
C ARG A 143 -9.86 14.31 11.93
N GLY A 144 -9.87 13.19 11.22
CA GLY A 144 -10.67 13.06 10.01
C GLY A 144 -12.06 13.57 10.30
N SER A 145 -12.63 14.30 9.35
CA SER A 145 -14.07 14.43 9.22
C SER A 145 -14.62 13.01 9.28
N VAL A 146 -15.05 12.61 10.48
CA VAL A 146 -15.91 11.46 10.67
C VAL A 146 -17.16 11.88 9.95
N LYS A 147 -17.23 11.58 8.66
CA LYS A 147 -18.51 11.49 7.98
C LYS A 147 -19.30 10.55 8.88
N ASP A 148 -20.25 11.11 9.60
CA ASP A 148 -21.18 10.39 10.46
C ASP A 148 -21.61 9.11 9.73
N MET A 149 -21.83 8.00 10.45
CA MET A 149 -22.35 6.76 9.87
C MET A 149 -23.47 7.08 8.87
N GLY A 150 -24.29 8.10 9.17
CA GLY A 150 -24.99 9.02 8.26
C GLY A 150 -24.71 8.88 6.76
N ALA A 151 -23.47 9.11 6.35
CA ALA A 151 -23.00 9.18 4.96
C ALA A 151 -22.83 7.80 4.28
N PHE A 152 -22.60 6.72 5.03
CA PHE A 152 -22.30 5.40 4.48
C PHE A 152 -23.55 4.54 4.31
N LYS A 153 -24.44 4.92 3.36
CA LYS A 153 -25.76 4.29 3.16
C LYS A 153 -25.72 2.76 3.00
N PHE A 154 -24.70 2.21 2.32
CA PHE A 154 -24.52 0.76 2.16
C PHE A 154 -24.02 0.09 3.45
N TRP A 155 -22.89 0.56 3.99
CA TRP A 155 -22.24 -0.07 5.15
C TRP A 155 -23.09 -0.06 6.41
N LYS A 156 -24.04 0.89 6.55
CA LYS A 156 -25.03 0.87 7.64
C LYS A 156 -25.85 -0.41 7.73
N THR A 157 -26.08 -1.10 6.61
CA THR A 157 -26.92 -2.31 6.56
C THR A 157 -26.11 -3.59 6.64
N GLN A 158 -24.78 -3.49 6.62
CA GLN A 158 -23.87 -4.63 6.62
C GLN A 158 -23.51 -5.02 8.06
N PRO A 159 -23.17 -6.30 8.31
CA PRO A 159 -22.72 -6.78 9.61
C PRO A 159 -21.27 -6.35 9.88
N VAL A 160 -21.06 -5.05 10.11
CA VAL A 160 -19.76 -4.47 10.44
C VAL A 160 -19.90 -3.59 11.70
N PRO A 161 -18.85 -3.50 12.55
CA PRO A 161 -18.89 -2.64 13.73
C PRO A 161 -19.08 -1.16 13.36
N LYS A 162 -19.82 -0.42 14.20
CA LYS A 162 -20.04 1.02 14.01
C LYS A 162 -18.88 1.83 14.59
N PHE A 163 -18.67 3.05 14.08
CA PHE A 163 -17.65 3.94 14.61
C PHE A 163 -17.90 4.22 16.11
N GLY A 164 -16.85 4.06 16.92
CA GLY A 164 -16.90 4.31 18.36
C GLY A 164 -17.60 3.22 19.19
N GLU A 165 -18.07 2.14 18.56
CA GLU A 165 -18.63 0.98 19.27
C GLU A 165 -17.55 0.33 20.14
N ARG A 166 -17.85 0.15 21.43
CA ARG A 166 -16.96 -0.57 22.36
C ARG A 166 -17.32 -2.05 22.31
N ILE A 167 -16.39 -2.85 21.79
CA ILE A 167 -16.55 -4.29 21.66
C ILE A 167 -16.06 -4.94 22.95
N SER A 168 -16.99 -5.51 23.73
CA SER A 168 -16.70 -6.25 24.96
C SER A 168 -16.48 -7.74 24.70
N GLU A 169 -17.15 -8.29 23.68
CA GLU A 169 -17.08 -9.70 23.30
C GLU A 169 -16.81 -9.82 21.80
N GLU A 170 -15.87 -10.69 21.45
CA GLU A 170 -15.47 -10.94 20.06
C GLU A 170 -16.24 -12.10 19.46
N GLY A 171 -16.48 -12.07 18.15
CA GLY A 171 -17.17 -13.15 17.45
C GLY A 171 -18.02 -12.70 16.27
N PRO A 172 -18.81 -13.61 15.69
CA PRO A 172 -19.69 -13.30 14.57
C PRO A 172 -20.79 -12.31 14.97
N MET A 173 -21.15 -11.41 14.04
CA MET A 173 -22.22 -10.43 14.27
C MET A 173 -23.60 -10.96 13.86
N GLN A 174 -23.64 -11.79 12.82
CA GLN A 174 -24.82 -12.50 12.34
C GLN A 174 -24.46 -13.98 12.22
N VAL A 175 -25.34 -14.82 12.77
CA VAL A 175 -25.29 -16.27 12.61
C VAL A 175 -26.44 -16.65 11.69
N LYS A 176 -26.12 -17.36 10.60
CA LYS A 176 -27.06 -17.80 9.57
C LYS A 176 -26.69 -19.22 9.15
N THR A 177 -27.62 -19.87 8.49
CA THR A 177 -27.44 -21.17 7.85
C THR A 177 -27.50 -21.04 6.33
N VAL A 178 -27.02 -22.05 5.61
CA VAL A 178 -27.02 -22.07 4.13
C VAL A 178 -28.45 -21.97 3.56
N ASP A 179 -29.46 -22.37 4.33
CA ASP A 179 -30.88 -22.28 3.95
C ASP A 179 -31.42 -20.84 4.01
N ASP A 180 -30.82 -19.98 4.82
CA ASP A 180 -31.15 -18.54 4.89
C ASP A 180 -30.58 -17.74 3.70
N VAL A 181 -29.76 -18.39 2.86
CA VAL A 181 -29.05 -17.74 1.75
C VAL A 181 -29.76 -18.02 0.44
N ALA A 182 -30.08 -16.95 -0.30
CA ALA A 182 -30.66 -17.05 -1.63
C ALA A 182 -29.77 -17.86 -2.57
N LYS A 183 -30.34 -18.88 -3.21
CA LYS A 183 -29.62 -19.76 -4.15
C LYS A 183 -29.31 -19.08 -5.48
N GLN A 184 -30.14 -18.12 -5.88
CA GLN A 184 -29.97 -17.32 -7.09
C GLN A 184 -29.39 -15.93 -6.77
N PRO A 185 -28.60 -15.35 -7.68
CA PRO A 185 -28.05 -14.01 -7.50
C PRO A 185 -29.16 -12.95 -7.60
N ASP A 186 -28.91 -11.79 -6.97
CA ASP A 186 -29.76 -10.62 -7.17
C ASP A 186 -29.73 -10.20 -8.66
N PRO A 187 -30.88 -9.79 -9.24
CA PRO A 187 -30.91 -9.37 -10.63
C PRO A 187 -30.10 -8.09 -10.84
N LEU A 188 -29.32 -8.07 -11.92
CA LEU A 188 -28.63 -6.86 -12.38
C LEU A 188 -29.60 -5.97 -13.18
N PRO A 189 -29.32 -4.66 -13.28
CA PRO A 189 -30.03 -3.79 -14.21
C PRO A 189 -29.97 -4.32 -15.64
N GLU A 190 -31.00 -4.01 -16.42
CA GLU A 190 -31.09 -4.41 -17.84
C GLU A 190 -29.83 -4.02 -18.61
N GLY A 191 -29.33 -4.94 -19.45
CA GLY A 191 -28.10 -4.77 -20.22
C GLY A 191 -26.82 -5.19 -19.49
N PHE A 192 -26.92 -5.75 -18.28
CA PHE A 192 -25.81 -6.39 -17.57
C PHE A 192 -26.14 -7.81 -17.16
N GLU A 193 -25.11 -8.65 -17.13
CA GLU A 193 -25.22 -10.05 -16.73
C GLU A 193 -24.06 -10.47 -15.83
N TRP A 194 -24.35 -11.35 -14.89
CA TRP A 194 -23.32 -12.00 -14.07
C TRP A 194 -22.54 -12.99 -14.92
N VAL A 195 -21.24 -13.05 -14.68
CA VAL A 195 -20.36 -14.09 -15.22
C VAL A 195 -19.45 -14.61 -14.12
N THR A 196 -19.17 -15.91 -14.13
CA THR A 196 -18.11 -16.51 -13.34
C THR A 196 -16.91 -16.65 -14.27
N MET A 197 -15.80 -15.98 -13.95
CA MET A 197 -14.61 -15.99 -14.80
C MET A 197 -13.78 -17.24 -14.54
N ASP A 198 -13.35 -17.93 -15.60
CA ASP A 198 -12.41 -19.04 -15.51
C ASP A 198 -10.97 -18.55 -15.64
N LEU A 199 -10.29 -18.38 -14.50
CA LEU A 199 -8.90 -17.91 -14.47
C LEU A 199 -7.88 -19.00 -14.83
N THR A 200 -8.31 -20.23 -15.09
CA THR A 200 -7.47 -21.26 -15.70
C THR A 200 -7.36 -21.09 -17.21
N SER A 201 -8.27 -20.31 -17.82
CA SER A 201 -8.21 -19.90 -19.21
C SER A 201 -7.43 -18.59 -19.37
N ASP A 202 -6.40 -18.60 -20.22
CA ASP A 202 -5.56 -17.45 -20.52
C ASP A 202 -6.34 -16.29 -21.13
N GLU A 203 -7.39 -16.59 -21.91
CA GLU A 203 -8.24 -15.59 -22.56
C GLU A 203 -9.06 -14.80 -21.54
N GLU A 204 -9.73 -15.51 -20.62
CA GLU A 204 -10.56 -14.90 -19.59
C GLU A 204 -9.72 -14.18 -18.52
N LEU A 205 -8.58 -14.76 -18.15
CA LEU A 205 -7.61 -14.09 -17.28
C LEU A 205 -7.08 -12.80 -17.92
N LYS A 206 -6.83 -12.81 -19.23
CA LYS A 206 -6.44 -11.60 -19.96
C LYS A 206 -7.54 -10.53 -19.92
N GLU A 207 -8.82 -10.90 -19.99
CA GLU A 207 -9.89 -9.91 -19.83
C GLU A 207 -9.90 -9.25 -18.45
N VAL A 208 -9.64 -10.03 -17.39
CA VAL A 208 -9.51 -9.50 -16.01
C VAL A 208 -8.30 -8.60 -15.88
N HIS A 209 -7.15 -9.03 -16.42
CA HIS A 209 -5.93 -8.23 -16.51
C HIS A 209 -6.19 -6.87 -17.18
N ASP A 210 -6.78 -6.88 -18.38
CA ASP A 210 -7.02 -5.66 -19.17
C ASP A 210 -8.00 -4.72 -18.46
N LEU A 211 -9.00 -5.25 -17.74
CA LEU A 211 -9.91 -4.45 -16.91
C LEU A 211 -9.17 -3.79 -15.74
N LEU A 212 -8.31 -4.53 -15.04
CA LEU A 212 -7.52 -4.00 -13.93
C LEU A 212 -6.53 -2.95 -14.43
N GLU A 213 -5.79 -3.23 -15.49
CA GLU A 213 -4.83 -2.30 -16.09
C GLU A 213 -5.52 -0.99 -16.57
N GLY A 214 -6.76 -1.05 -17.06
CA GLY A 214 -7.49 0.15 -17.49
C GLY A 214 -8.16 0.96 -16.37
N HIS A 215 -8.54 0.29 -15.28
CA HIS A 215 -9.54 0.82 -14.34
C HIS A 215 -9.30 0.54 -12.87
N TYR A 216 -8.18 -0.07 -12.48
CA TYR A 216 -7.86 -0.32 -11.08
C TYR A 216 -7.19 0.90 -10.42
N VAL A 217 -6.65 0.71 -9.21
CA VAL A 217 -6.10 1.77 -8.35
C VAL A 217 -5.08 2.62 -9.12
N GLU A 218 -5.30 3.93 -9.08
CA GLU A 218 -4.39 4.97 -9.57
C GLU A 218 -3.94 5.77 -8.35
N ASP A 219 -2.69 6.23 -8.38
CA ASP A 219 -2.25 7.25 -7.42
C ASP A 219 -3.06 8.55 -7.59
N ASP A 220 -3.13 9.37 -6.55
CA ASP A 220 -3.93 10.61 -6.54
C ASP A 220 -3.50 11.60 -7.63
N THR A 221 -2.27 11.46 -8.14
CA THR A 221 -1.67 12.25 -9.22
C THR A 221 -1.72 11.57 -10.60
N ALA A 222 -2.23 10.34 -10.70
CA ALA A 222 -2.29 9.52 -11.92
C ALA A 222 -0.94 9.34 -12.65
N MET A 223 0.18 9.33 -11.93
CA MET A 223 1.53 9.11 -12.47
C MET A 223 1.88 7.61 -12.54
N LEU A 224 1.32 6.81 -11.63
CA LEU A 224 1.61 5.39 -11.49
C LEU A 224 0.32 4.58 -11.45
N ARG A 225 0.31 3.48 -12.20
CA ARG A 225 -0.78 2.50 -12.15
C ARG A 225 -0.23 1.12 -11.89
N PHE A 226 -0.85 0.37 -10.99
CA PHE A 226 -0.45 -1.03 -10.79
C PHE A 226 -0.58 -1.82 -12.09
N ASN A 227 0.47 -2.58 -12.38
CA ASN A 227 0.55 -3.49 -13.51
C ASN A 227 0.57 -4.92 -12.96
N TYR A 228 -0.62 -5.46 -12.71
CA TYR A 228 -0.76 -6.84 -12.28
C TYR A 228 -0.58 -7.76 -13.48
N SER A 229 0.59 -8.38 -13.63
CA SER A 229 0.82 -9.41 -14.64
C SER A 229 -0.14 -10.59 -14.50
N MET A 230 -0.32 -11.36 -15.58
CA MET A 230 -1.13 -12.58 -15.53
C MET A 230 -0.61 -13.57 -14.47
N SER A 231 0.71 -13.64 -14.26
CA SER A 231 1.33 -14.52 -13.27
C SER A 231 0.95 -14.14 -11.83
N ILE A 232 1.00 -12.85 -11.47
CA ILE A 232 0.57 -12.42 -10.11
C ILE A 232 -0.93 -12.61 -9.91
N LEU A 233 -1.74 -12.43 -10.95
CA LEU A 233 -3.18 -12.66 -10.87
C LEU A 233 -3.50 -14.15 -10.65
N ARG A 234 -2.83 -15.07 -11.35
CA ARG A 234 -2.94 -16.52 -11.08
C ARG A 234 -2.47 -16.87 -9.67
N TRP A 235 -1.28 -16.41 -9.30
CA TRP A 235 -0.70 -16.67 -7.99
C TRP A 235 -1.59 -16.16 -6.85
N ALA A 236 -2.19 -14.97 -6.98
CA ALA A 236 -3.06 -14.40 -5.95
C ALA A 236 -4.45 -15.06 -5.89
N MET A 237 -5.05 -15.39 -7.03
CA MET A 237 -6.46 -15.82 -7.09
C MET A 237 -6.66 -17.33 -7.13
N LEU A 238 -5.62 -18.11 -7.49
CA LEU A 238 -5.66 -19.58 -7.55
C LEU A 238 -4.98 -20.22 -6.33
N ALA A 239 -5.02 -19.55 -5.18
CA ALA A 239 -4.51 -20.10 -3.92
C ALA A 239 -5.29 -21.36 -3.49
N PRO A 240 -4.63 -22.38 -2.89
CA PRO A 240 -5.28 -23.64 -2.54
C PRO A 240 -6.61 -23.45 -1.79
N GLY A 241 -7.63 -24.19 -2.21
CA GLY A 241 -9.01 -24.04 -1.73
C GLY A 241 -9.86 -23.05 -2.53
N TRP A 242 -9.29 -22.31 -3.49
CA TRP A 242 -10.05 -21.46 -4.41
C TRP A 242 -11.17 -22.25 -5.13
N LYS A 243 -12.23 -21.53 -5.50
CA LYS A 243 -13.34 -22.06 -6.29
C LYS A 243 -13.62 -21.09 -7.44
N PRO A 244 -13.98 -21.58 -8.64
CA PRO A 244 -14.32 -20.72 -9.77
C PRO A 244 -15.40 -19.68 -9.41
N ASP A 245 -16.37 -20.08 -8.59
CA ASP A 245 -17.46 -19.22 -8.12
C ASP A 245 -17.02 -17.93 -7.41
N TYR A 246 -15.78 -17.86 -6.91
CA TYR A 246 -15.25 -16.67 -6.27
C TYR A 246 -14.70 -15.62 -7.24
N HIS A 247 -14.61 -15.92 -8.53
CA HIS A 247 -14.14 -14.99 -9.55
C HIS A 247 -15.35 -14.40 -10.29
N ILE A 248 -15.89 -13.31 -9.73
CA ILE A 248 -17.22 -12.81 -10.10
C ILE A 248 -17.05 -11.59 -10.99
N GLY A 249 -17.52 -11.71 -12.23
CA GLY A 249 -17.54 -10.64 -13.21
C GLY A 249 -18.96 -10.13 -13.50
N VAL A 250 -19.02 -8.94 -14.08
CA VAL A 250 -20.22 -8.41 -14.73
C VAL A 250 -19.87 -8.07 -16.17
N ARG A 251 -20.65 -8.60 -17.12
CA ARG A 251 -20.55 -8.28 -18.54
C ARG A 251 -21.69 -7.37 -18.97
N ALA A 252 -21.41 -6.50 -19.94
CA ALA A 252 -22.46 -5.77 -20.64
C ALA A 252 -23.09 -6.71 -21.70
N SER A 253 -24.40 -6.96 -21.62
CA SER A 253 -25.08 -8.00 -22.40
C SER A 253 -24.94 -7.83 -23.93
N GLN A 254 -24.94 -6.58 -24.42
CA GLN A 254 -24.84 -6.30 -25.86
C GLN A 254 -23.43 -6.50 -26.41
N SER A 255 -22.40 -6.02 -25.69
CA SER A 255 -21.01 -6.03 -26.16
C SER A 255 -20.20 -7.21 -25.63
N ARG A 256 -20.75 -7.96 -24.67
CA ARG A 256 -20.12 -9.04 -23.90
C ARG A 256 -18.85 -8.63 -23.16
N ARG A 257 -18.51 -7.34 -23.11
CA ARG A 257 -17.31 -6.83 -22.44
C ARG A 257 -17.43 -6.93 -20.92
N LEU A 258 -16.36 -7.35 -20.26
CA LEU A 258 -16.23 -7.31 -18.81
C LEU A 258 -16.16 -5.85 -18.32
N VAL A 259 -17.01 -5.48 -17.37
CA VAL A 259 -17.13 -4.09 -16.87
C VAL A 259 -16.95 -3.94 -15.36
N ALA A 260 -17.00 -5.05 -14.62
CA ALA A 260 -16.64 -5.10 -13.21
C ALA A 260 -16.15 -6.50 -12.86
N PHE A 261 -15.31 -6.58 -11.83
CA PHE A 261 -14.78 -7.83 -11.31
C PHE A 261 -14.55 -7.71 -9.80
N ILE A 262 -14.70 -8.82 -9.08
CA ILE A 262 -14.34 -8.97 -7.66
C ILE A 262 -13.89 -10.42 -7.47
N SER A 263 -12.84 -10.61 -6.66
CA SER A 263 -12.31 -11.93 -6.35
C SER A 263 -12.34 -12.20 -4.85
N ALA A 264 -12.40 -13.48 -4.52
CA ALA A 264 -12.26 -13.98 -3.17
C ALA A 264 -11.46 -15.29 -3.15
N ILE A 265 -10.73 -15.52 -2.06
CA ILE A 265 -10.12 -16.81 -1.74
C ILE A 265 -10.43 -17.19 -0.29
N PRO A 266 -10.64 -18.48 0.04
CA PRO A 266 -10.79 -18.90 1.41
C PRO A 266 -9.44 -18.88 2.12
N VAL A 267 -9.38 -18.28 3.30
CA VAL A 267 -8.18 -18.21 4.14
C VAL A 267 -8.54 -18.57 5.57
N ARG A 268 -7.77 -19.46 6.20
CA ARG A 268 -7.86 -19.66 7.64
C ARG A 268 -7.13 -18.52 8.33
N CYS A 269 -7.88 -17.72 9.09
CA CYS A 269 -7.35 -16.56 9.80
C CYS A 269 -7.62 -16.72 11.29
N ARG A 270 -6.56 -16.64 12.09
CA ARG A 270 -6.66 -16.56 13.55
C ARG A 270 -6.87 -15.11 13.95
N VAL A 271 -7.97 -14.82 14.63
CA VAL A 271 -8.26 -13.55 15.29
C VAL A 271 -8.25 -13.79 16.79
N ARG A 272 -7.14 -13.41 17.42
CA ARG A 272 -6.77 -13.64 18.81
C ARG A 272 -6.83 -15.12 19.16
N LYS A 273 -7.93 -15.53 19.82
CA LYS A 273 -8.17 -16.90 20.30
C LYS A 273 -9.00 -17.73 19.33
N ALA A 274 -9.68 -17.10 18.38
CA ALA A 274 -10.58 -17.79 17.45
C ALA A 274 -9.85 -18.01 16.12
N VAL A 275 -9.97 -19.22 15.58
CA VAL A 275 -9.57 -19.54 14.21
C VAL A 275 -10.84 -19.60 13.38
N ILE A 276 -10.95 -18.72 12.39
CA ILE A 276 -12.11 -18.61 11.51
C ILE A 276 -11.67 -18.75 10.06
N THR A 277 -12.50 -19.36 9.23
CA THR A 277 -12.30 -19.32 7.78
C THR A 277 -12.95 -18.05 7.26
N VAL A 278 -12.16 -17.19 6.62
CA VAL A 278 -12.61 -15.93 6.04
C VAL A 278 -12.52 -16.01 4.53
N SER A 279 -13.43 -15.31 3.85
CA SER A 279 -13.26 -14.96 2.44
C SER A 279 -12.35 -13.73 2.38
N GLU A 280 -11.10 -13.91 1.98
CA GLU A 280 -10.21 -12.79 1.68
C GLU A 280 -10.63 -12.18 0.34
N VAL A 281 -11.18 -10.97 0.37
CA VAL A 281 -11.72 -10.28 -0.80
C VAL A 281 -10.70 -9.28 -1.32
N ASN A 282 -10.35 -9.40 -2.61
CA ASN A 282 -9.42 -8.50 -3.29
C ASN A 282 -9.87 -8.25 -4.75
N PHE A 283 -9.15 -7.38 -5.47
CA PHE A 283 -9.36 -7.08 -6.89
C PHE A 283 -10.75 -6.55 -7.26
N LEU A 284 -11.42 -5.86 -6.33
CA LEU A 284 -12.68 -5.16 -6.64
C LEU A 284 -12.41 -4.00 -7.60
N VAL A 285 -12.84 -4.17 -8.85
CA VAL A 285 -12.70 -3.18 -9.90
C VAL A 285 -14.03 -2.91 -10.59
N VAL A 286 -14.30 -1.64 -10.83
CA VAL A 286 -15.44 -1.19 -11.64
C VAL A 286 -14.91 -0.26 -12.71
N HIS A 287 -15.28 -0.54 -13.95
CA HIS A 287 -14.93 0.27 -15.10
C HIS A 287 -15.25 1.74 -14.84
N LYS A 288 -14.31 2.66 -15.16
CA LYS A 288 -14.39 4.09 -14.79
C LYS A 288 -15.73 4.76 -15.11
N LYS A 289 -16.31 4.46 -16.29
CA LYS A 289 -17.61 4.97 -16.74
C LYS A 289 -18.82 4.54 -15.89
N LEU A 290 -18.70 3.44 -15.13
CA LEU A 290 -19.75 2.89 -14.26
C LEU A 290 -19.52 3.22 -12.78
N ARG A 291 -18.44 3.93 -12.45
CA ARG A 291 -18.22 4.43 -11.08
C ARG A 291 -19.36 5.37 -10.67
N ASN A 292 -19.60 5.48 -9.37
CA ASN A 292 -20.72 6.25 -8.78
C ASN A 292 -22.14 5.75 -9.13
N LYS A 293 -22.28 4.60 -9.80
CA LYS A 293 -23.59 3.95 -10.07
C LYS A 293 -23.98 2.89 -9.05
N ARG A 294 -23.26 2.79 -7.92
CA ARG A 294 -23.48 1.82 -6.84
C ARG A 294 -23.36 0.35 -7.26
N LEU A 295 -22.56 0.06 -8.28
CA LEU A 295 -22.26 -1.32 -8.69
C LEU A 295 -21.41 -2.07 -7.64
N ALA A 296 -20.42 -1.42 -7.02
CA ALA A 296 -19.57 -2.04 -6.00
C ALA A 296 -20.37 -2.68 -4.83
N PRO A 297 -21.37 -2.01 -4.22
CA PRO A 297 -22.29 -2.65 -3.27
C PRO A 297 -22.96 -3.93 -3.76
N VAL A 298 -23.33 -4.00 -5.05
CA VAL A 298 -23.97 -5.17 -5.65
C VAL A 298 -22.95 -6.31 -5.80
N MET A 299 -21.73 -6.00 -6.25
CA MET A 299 -20.61 -6.96 -6.30
C MET A 299 -20.30 -7.55 -4.92
N ILE A 300 -20.24 -6.70 -3.88
CA ILE A 300 -19.96 -7.12 -2.49
C ILE A 300 -21.06 -8.06 -1.97
N LYS A 301 -22.34 -7.76 -2.26
CA LYS A 301 -23.44 -8.66 -1.88
C LYS A 301 -23.33 -10.02 -2.57
N GLU A 302 -22.98 -10.04 -3.84
CA GLU A 302 -22.88 -11.30 -4.59
C GLU A 302 -21.70 -12.15 -4.12
N VAL A 303 -20.51 -11.59 -3.88
CA VAL A 303 -19.39 -12.35 -3.30
C VAL A 303 -19.72 -12.86 -1.90
N THR A 304 -20.46 -12.08 -1.11
CA THR A 304 -20.95 -12.50 0.21
C THR A 304 -21.93 -13.67 0.09
N ARG A 305 -22.88 -13.61 -0.86
CA ARG A 305 -23.85 -14.68 -1.10
C ARG A 305 -23.14 -15.98 -1.50
N ARG A 306 -22.20 -15.92 -2.44
CA ARG A 306 -21.42 -17.09 -2.89
C ARG A 306 -20.52 -17.66 -1.79
N SER A 307 -19.93 -16.80 -0.95
CA SER A 307 -19.15 -17.23 0.23
C SER A 307 -20.03 -17.95 1.25
N ASN A 308 -21.19 -17.38 1.58
CA ASN A 308 -22.13 -17.97 2.53
C ASN A 308 -22.71 -19.31 2.03
N LEU A 309 -22.92 -19.48 0.72
CA LEU A 309 -23.33 -20.77 0.13
C LEU A 309 -22.27 -21.87 0.29
N ASN A 310 -21.01 -21.48 0.49
CA ASN A 310 -19.88 -22.35 0.77
C ASN A 310 -19.55 -22.40 2.28
N GLU A 311 -20.49 -22.02 3.14
CA GLU A 311 -20.36 -22.03 4.61
C GLU A 311 -19.27 -21.09 5.17
N ILE A 312 -18.83 -20.10 4.39
CA ILE A 312 -17.90 -19.06 4.81
C ILE A 312 -18.68 -17.78 5.10
N TRP A 313 -18.74 -17.41 6.38
CA TRP A 313 -19.61 -16.34 6.88
C TRP A 313 -18.90 -15.03 7.19
N GLN A 314 -17.57 -15.05 7.23
CA GLN A 314 -16.73 -13.90 7.52
C GLN A 314 -15.89 -13.53 6.31
N GLY A 315 -15.49 -12.27 6.23
CA GLY A 315 -14.60 -11.79 5.17
C GLY A 315 -13.45 -10.97 5.75
N LEU A 316 -12.31 -11.01 5.07
CA LEU A 316 -11.17 -10.13 5.34
C LEU A 316 -10.95 -9.27 4.10
N TYR A 317 -10.83 -7.96 4.29
CA TYR A 317 -10.54 -7.05 3.18
C TYR A 317 -9.77 -5.84 3.69
N THR A 318 -9.04 -5.22 2.76
CA THR A 318 -8.32 -3.98 3.02
C THR A 318 -8.77 -2.86 2.08
N GLY A 319 -8.54 -1.62 2.49
CA GLY A 319 -8.77 -0.47 1.64
C GLY A 319 -7.95 0.74 2.07
N GLY A 320 -7.60 1.61 1.12
CA GLY A 320 -6.96 2.89 1.40
C GLY A 320 -7.93 3.96 1.91
N ASN A 321 -9.22 3.84 1.55
CA ASN A 321 -10.27 4.69 2.09
C ASN A 321 -10.77 4.16 3.45
N ILE A 322 -11.12 5.09 4.34
CA ILE A 322 -11.72 4.75 5.64
C ILE A 322 -13.18 4.35 5.44
N LEU A 323 -13.51 3.13 5.88
CA LEU A 323 -14.86 2.57 5.95
C LEU A 323 -15.22 2.29 7.42
N PRO A 324 -16.51 2.21 7.79
CA PRO A 324 -16.90 1.79 9.14
C PRO A 324 -16.74 0.27 9.31
N THR A 325 -15.98 -0.25 10.29
CA THR A 325 -14.94 0.39 11.11
C THR A 325 -13.68 -0.45 10.99
N PRO A 326 -12.49 0.15 10.77
CA PRO A 326 -11.27 -0.63 10.61
C PRO A 326 -10.89 -1.32 11.92
N VAL A 327 -10.49 -2.58 11.80
CA VAL A 327 -9.91 -3.37 12.90
C VAL A 327 -8.49 -2.91 13.20
N SER A 328 -7.74 -2.52 12.17
CA SER A 328 -6.39 -1.98 12.29
C SER A 328 -6.07 -1.04 11.14
N THR A 329 -5.04 -0.21 11.31
CA THR A 329 -4.51 0.69 10.28
C THR A 329 -3.00 0.63 10.30
N CYS A 330 -2.41 0.21 9.18
CA CYS A 330 -0.97 0.17 8.96
C CYS A 330 -0.57 1.27 7.97
N ARG A 331 0.67 1.75 8.03
CA ARG A 331 1.18 2.77 7.11
C ARG A 331 2.18 2.18 6.13
N TYR A 332 2.14 2.59 4.87
CA TYR A 332 3.16 2.23 3.87
C TYR A 332 4.47 2.96 4.11
N TYR A 333 5.56 2.25 3.85
CA TYR A 333 6.93 2.72 3.93
C TYR A 333 7.69 2.26 2.70
N HIS A 334 8.61 3.11 2.21
CA HIS A 334 9.32 2.91 0.96
C HIS A 334 10.82 3.05 1.18
N ARG A 335 11.60 2.06 0.74
CA ARG A 335 13.06 2.12 0.68
C ARG A 335 13.50 2.15 -0.77
N ALA A 336 14.07 3.28 -1.18
CA ALA A 336 14.62 3.46 -2.53
C ALA A 336 15.77 2.47 -2.78
N LEU A 337 15.74 1.69 -3.86
CA LEU A 337 16.85 0.84 -4.30
C LEU A 337 17.60 1.49 -5.47
N ASP A 338 16.86 2.16 -6.37
CA ASP A 338 17.36 3.06 -7.40
C ASP A 338 16.77 4.47 -7.19
N TRP A 339 17.38 5.23 -6.28
CA TRP A 339 16.88 6.57 -5.94
C TRP A 339 16.85 7.52 -7.14
N GLN A 340 17.81 7.41 -8.06
CA GLN A 340 17.89 8.29 -9.23
C GLN A 340 16.67 8.08 -10.13
N LYS A 341 16.33 6.82 -10.43
CA LYS A 341 15.12 6.50 -11.19
C LYS A 341 13.85 6.97 -10.48
N LEU A 342 13.74 6.72 -9.17
CA LEU A 342 12.57 7.14 -8.39
C LEU A 342 12.38 8.66 -8.36
N TYR A 343 13.48 9.42 -8.35
CA TYR A 343 13.43 10.87 -8.47
C TYR A 343 13.01 11.32 -9.88
N GLU A 344 13.57 10.71 -10.93
CA GLU A 344 13.24 11.02 -12.33
C GLU A 344 11.75 10.83 -12.64
N ILE A 345 11.12 9.77 -12.11
CA ILE A 345 9.69 9.49 -12.33
C ILE A 345 8.76 10.22 -11.34
N GLY A 346 9.28 11.06 -10.44
CA GLY A 346 8.49 11.80 -9.46
C GLY A 346 8.00 10.99 -8.24
N PHE A 347 8.41 9.73 -8.09
CA PHE A 347 8.03 8.89 -6.94
C PHE A 347 8.70 9.35 -5.64
N SER A 348 9.97 9.76 -5.70
CA SER A 348 10.73 10.23 -4.53
C SER A 348 11.04 11.72 -4.66
N PRO A 349 10.66 12.57 -3.69
CA PRO A 349 11.04 13.97 -3.72
C PRO A 349 12.52 14.15 -3.34
N LEU A 350 13.15 15.22 -3.85
CA LEU A 350 14.46 15.67 -3.38
C LEU A 350 14.29 16.52 -2.11
N PRO A 351 14.87 16.12 -0.96
CA PRO A 351 14.76 16.92 0.26
C PRO A 351 15.40 18.30 0.11
N PRO A 352 14.83 19.37 0.70
CA PRO A 352 15.43 20.71 0.67
C PRO A 352 16.87 20.70 1.18
N GLY A 353 17.77 21.37 0.47
CA GLY A 353 19.19 21.44 0.82
C GLY A 353 20.00 20.18 0.51
N SER A 354 19.41 19.17 -0.15
CA SER A 354 20.15 17.98 -0.61
C SER A 354 20.43 18.03 -2.11
N ARG A 355 21.31 17.12 -2.58
CA ARG A 355 21.64 16.92 -3.99
C ARG A 355 21.39 15.46 -4.39
N PRO A 356 21.03 15.17 -5.66
CA PRO A 356 20.83 13.79 -6.14
C PRO A 356 21.96 12.83 -5.76
N SER A 357 23.22 13.24 -5.94
CA SER A 357 24.40 12.43 -5.58
C SER A 357 24.46 12.06 -4.10
N GLN A 358 24.00 12.93 -3.20
CA GLN A 358 23.95 12.63 -1.77
C GLN A 358 22.87 11.59 -1.46
N GLN A 359 21.72 11.65 -2.13
CA GLN A 359 20.64 10.68 -1.94
C GLN A 359 21.02 9.32 -2.51
N ILE A 360 21.64 9.26 -3.69
CA ILE A 360 22.20 8.02 -4.25
C ILE A 360 23.17 7.37 -3.24
N LYS A 361 24.09 8.17 -2.66
CA LYS A 361 25.04 7.68 -1.66
C LYS A 361 24.34 7.22 -0.37
N ARG A 362 23.32 7.94 0.10
CA ARG A 362 22.54 7.59 1.30
C ARG A 362 21.84 6.24 1.15
N TYR A 363 21.30 5.97 -0.03
CA TYR A 363 20.54 4.75 -0.30
C TYR A 363 21.39 3.61 -0.85
N GLN A 364 22.69 3.80 -1.00
CA GLN A 364 23.62 2.78 -1.48
C GLN A 364 23.55 1.53 -0.59
N LEU A 365 23.60 0.37 -1.25
CA LEU A 365 23.63 -0.95 -0.63
C LEU A 365 24.88 -1.68 -1.14
N PRO A 366 25.49 -2.54 -0.32
CA PRO A 366 26.65 -3.34 -0.73
C PRO A 366 26.25 -4.37 -1.79
N ASP A 367 27.24 -4.90 -2.51
CA ASP A 367 27.03 -5.91 -3.55
C ASP A 367 26.79 -7.30 -2.97
N HIS A 368 27.16 -7.57 -1.72
CA HIS A 368 26.99 -8.87 -1.09
C HIS A 368 26.51 -8.72 0.35
N GLY A 369 25.65 -9.67 0.73
CA GLY A 369 25.21 -9.90 2.09
C GLY A 369 26.35 -10.28 3.03
N LYS A 370 26.08 -10.18 4.33
CA LYS A 370 26.99 -10.61 5.40
C LYS A 370 26.53 -11.90 6.07
N LEU A 371 25.26 -12.25 5.94
CA LEU A 371 24.74 -13.48 6.50
C LEU A 371 25.30 -14.69 5.74
N LYS A 372 25.85 -15.64 6.48
CA LYS A 372 26.25 -16.95 5.95
C LYS A 372 25.03 -17.87 5.91
N GLY A 373 25.07 -18.87 5.02
CA GLY A 373 24.01 -19.88 4.91
C GLY A 373 22.70 -19.39 4.28
N VAL A 374 22.68 -18.19 3.70
CA VAL A 374 21.50 -17.67 2.99
C VAL A 374 21.36 -18.38 1.65
N ARG A 375 20.21 -18.99 1.39
CA ARG A 375 19.86 -19.64 0.12
C ARG A 375 18.38 -19.51 -0.19
N GLU A 376 17.98 -19.76 -1.44
CA GLU A 376 16.56 -19.81 -1.81
C GLU A 376 15.84 -20.96 -1.08
N LEU A 377 14.58 -20.71 -0.73
CA LEU A 377 13.67 -21.69 -0.17
C LEU A 377 13.34 -22.76 -1.23
N LYS A 378 13.34 -24.02 -0.82
CA LYS A 378 12.89 -25.16 -1.61
C LYS A 378 11.61 -25.76 -1.02
N ALA A 379 10.85 -26.48 -1.84
CA ALA A 379 9.66 -27.22 -1.37
C ALA A 379 10.00 -28.26 -0.27
N GLU A 380 11.21 -28.82 -0.30
CA GLU A 380 11.72 -29.76 0.72
C GLU A 380 11.86 -29.11 2.10
N ASP A 381 12.08 -27.79 2.16
CA ASP A 381 12.26 -27.05 3.41
C ASP A 381 10.94 -26.80 4.14
N THR A 382 9.79 -27.03 3.48
CA THR A 382 8.48 -26.69 4.03
C THR A 382 8.21 -27.32 5.39
N ASP A 383 8.64 -28.57 5.60
CA ASP A 383 8.42 -29.28 6.87
C ASP A 383 9.22 -28.69 8.04
N VAL A 384 10.25 -27.88 7.75
CA VAL A 384 11.06 -27.18 8.76
C VAL A 384 10.61 -25.73 8.91
N VAL A 385 10.33 -25.04 7.81
CA VAL A 385 10.03 -23.60 7.80
C VAL A 385 8.59 -23.31 8.22
N LEU A 386 7.62 -24.13 7.81
CA LEU A 386 6.21 -23.89 8.17
C LEU A 386 6.02 -23.88 9.71
N PRO A 387 6.53 -24.86 10.49
CA PRO A 387 6.44 -24.80 11.95
C PRO A 387 7.14 -23.58 12.58
N LEU A 388 8.24 -23.10 11.99
CA LEU A 388 8.90 -21.86 12.42
C LEU A 388 8.01 -20.64 12.17
N LEU A 389 7.43 -20.53 10.97
CA LEU A 389 6.53 -19.45 10.61
C LEU A 389 5.26 -19.46 11.48
N THR A 390 4.66 -20.63 11.72
CA THR A 390 3.49 -20.78 12.59
C THR A 390 3.77 -20.25 13.99
N ARG A 391 4.84 -20.72 14.66
CA ARG A 391 5.23 -20.23 16.00
C ARG A 391 5.53 -18.73 16.01
N TYR A 392 6.12 -18.21 14.94
CA TYR A 392 6.38 -16.78 14.82
C TYR A 392 5.07 -15.98 14.72
N LEU A 393 4.14 -16.44 13.89
CA LEU A 393 2.86 -15.79 13.64
C LEU A 393 1.87 -15.87 14.80
N GLU A 394 1.98 -16.88 15.67
CA GLU A 394 1.16 -17.04 16.89
C GLU A 394 1.21 -15.82 17.82
N ARG A 395 2.27 -15.01 17.76
CA ARG A 395 2.46 -13.83 18.61
C ARG A 395 1.58 -12.64 18.23
N PHE A 396 1.04 -12.61 17.01
CA PHE A 396 0.20 -11.52 16.53
C PHE A 396 -1.26 -11.72 16.92
N ASP A 397 -2.02 -10.63 16.97
CA ASP A 397 -3.46 -10.71 17.24
C ASP A 397 -4.26 -11.23 16.04
N MET A 398 -3.83 -10.95 14.82
CA MET A 398 -4.49 -11.44 13.60
C MET A 398 -3.46 -11.98 12.62
N ALA A 399 -3.52 -13.26 12.26
CA ALA A 399 -2.55 -13.90 11.36
C ALA A 399 -3.17 -15.08 10.59
N PRO A 400 -2.67 -15.42 9.40
CA PRO A 400 -3.12 -16.61 8.69
C PRO A 400 -2.59 -17.89 9.34
N GLU A 401 -3.31 -18.99 9.14
CA GLU A 401 -2.84 -20.35 9.43
C GLU A 401 -2.64 -21.10 8.12
N PHE A 402 -1.37 -21.25 7.72
CA PHE A 402 -1.02 -21.93 6.48
C PHE A 402 -1.03 -23.45 6.65
N THR A 403 -1.65 -24.12 5.69
CA THR A 403 -1.41 -25.53 5.38
C THR A 403 -0.10 -25.70 4.61
N LYS A 404 0.37 -26.95 4.48
CA LYS A 404 1.56 -27.27 3.67
C LYS A 404 1.38 -26.87 2.20
N GLU A 405 0.19 -27.10 1.65
CA GLU A 405 -0.14 -26.78 0.26
C GLU A 405 -0.13 -25.26 0.03
N GLU A 406 -0.79 -24.50 0.92
CA GLU A 406 -0.77 -23.03 0.86
C GLU A 406 0.64 -22.47 1.02
N PHE A 407 1.45 -23.02 1.94
CA PHE A 407 2.82 -22.56 2.13
C PHE A 407 3.66 -22.73 0.86
N ILE A 408 3.56 -23.88 0.19
CA ILE A 408 4.28 -24.13 -1.07
C ILE A 408 3.82 -23.12 -2.13
N HIS A 409 2.51 -22.98 -2.32
CA HIS A 409 1.94 -22.02 -3.28
C HIS A 409 2.40 -20.58 -3.05
N TRP A 410 2.40 -20.13 -1.79
CA TRP A 410 2.70 -18.73 -1.45
C TRP A 410 4.19 -18.39 -1.45
N PHE A 411 5.09 -19.36 -1.21
CA PHE A 411 6.50 -19.06 -0.96
C PHE A 411 7.47 -19.75 -1.90
N VAL A 412 7.07 -20.83 -2.57
CA VAL A 412 7.95 -21.57 -3.49
C VAL A 412 7.63 -21.19 -4.93
N SER A 413 8.60 -20.59 -5.62
CA SER A 413 8.51 -20.32 -7.05
C SER A 413 8.91 -21.56 -7.84
N ASP A 414 8.09 -21.96 -8.81
CA ASP A 414 8.36 -23.05 -9.75
C ASP A 414 9.11 -22.60 -11.02
N THR A 415 9.10 -21.30 -11.30
CA THR A 415 9.80 -20.68 -12.42
C THR A 415 11.05 -19.91 -11.98
N GLN A 416 12.06 -19.91 -12.86
CA GLN A 416 13.23 -19.04 -12.79
C GLN A 416 13.13 -17.86 -13.76
N ASP A 417 12.10 -17.84 -14.61
CA ASP A 417 11.82 -16.69 -15.45
C ASP A 417 11.39 -15.53 -14.54
N ARG A 418 12.15 -14.44 -14.62
CA ARG A 418 11.92 -13.25 -13.82
C ARG A 418 10.61 -12.55 -14.16
N GLU A 419 10.13 -12.63 -15.39
CA GLU A 419 8.87 -12.00 -15.81
C GLU A 419 7.66 -12.76 -15.29
N GLU A 420 7.79 -14.07 -15.12
CA GLU A 420 6.74 -14.93 -14.57
C GLU A 420 6.84 -15.07 -13.05
N ARG A 421 8.03 -14.93 -12.48
CA ARG A 421 8.27 -15.09 -11.04
C ARG A 421 7.62 -13.96 -10.24
N VAL A 422 6.75 -14.34 -9.32
CA VAL A 422 6.01 -13.40 -8.45
C VAL A 422 6.63 -13.27 -7.07
N VAL A 423 7.20 -14.34 -6.52
CA VAL A 423 7.69 -14.39 -5.14
C VAL A 423 9.15 -14.85 -5.03
N TRP A 424 9.87 -14.26 -4.08
CA TRP A 424 11.21 -14.64 -3.68
C TRP A 424 11.22 -14.94 -2.19
N ALA A 425 11.62 -16.14 -1.84
CA ALA A 425 11.73 -16.62 -0.48
C ALA A 425 13.11 -17.21 -0.23
N TYR A 426 13.66 -16.90 0.94
CA TYR A 426 15.00 -17.30 1.35
C TYR A 426 14.96 -17.89 2.75
N VAL A 427 15.88 -18.80 3.00
CA VAL A 427 16.15 -19.38 4.32
C VAL A 427 17.60 -19.12 4.71
N VAL A 428 17.87 -19.16 6.00
CA VAL A 428 19.23 -19.08 6.55
C VAL A 428 19.54 -20.36 7.29
N GLU A 429 20.59 -21.04 6.87
CA GLU A 429 21.13 -22.24 7.54
C GLU A 429 22.27 -21.85 8.49
N ASP A 430 22.29 -22.49 9.67
CA ASP A 430 23.43 -22.42 10.58
C ASP A 430 24.58 -23.35 10.12
N ASP A 431 25.70 -23.34 10.85
CA ASP A 431 26.88 -24.16 10.54
C ASP A 431 26.60 -25.68 10.62
N ASN A 432 25.47 -26.10 11.20
CA ASN A 432 25.03 -27.50 11.28
C ASN A 432 24.02 -27.86 10.17
N GLY A 433 23.70 -26.92 9.26
CA GLY A 433 22.70 -27.11 8.22
C GLY A 433 21.26 -27.01 8.71
N LYS A 434 21.01 -26.49 9.92
CA LYS A 434 19.66 -26.27 10.43
C LYS A 434 19.14 -24.91 9.97
N ILE A 435 17.93 -24.87 9.44
CA ILE A 435 17.26 -23.61 9.09
C ILE A 435 16.86 -22.86 10.37
N THR A 436 17.33 -21.62 10.50
CA THR A 436 17.07 -20.75 11.66
C THR A 436 16.19 -19.55 11.33
N ASP A 437 16.12 -19.16 10.05
CA ASP A 437 15.39 -17.97 9.61
C ASP A 437 14.77 -18.18 8.23
N PHE A 438 13.73 -17.42 7.97
CA PHE A 438 12.98 -17.37 6.72
C PHE A 438 12.57 -15.92 6.45
N PHE A 439 12.67 -15.47 5.21
CA PHE A 439 12.15 -14.17 4.78
C PHE A 439 11.75 -14.19 3.31
N SER A 440 10.76 -13.37 2.96
CA SER A 440 10.22 -13.33 1.61
C SER A 440 9.77 -11.93 1.18
N PHE A 441 9.68 -11.74 -0.13
CA PHE A 441 9.05 -10.58 -0.76
C PHE A 441 8.44 -10.99 -2.10
N TYR A 442 7.42 -10.27 -2.55
CA TYR A 442 6.83 -10.45 -3.87
C TYR A 442 7.06 -9.21 -4.74
N GLY A 443 6.98 -9.38 -6.05
CA GLY A 443 7.13 -8.32 -7.04
C GLY A 443 5.77 -7.87 -7.52
N LEU A 444 5.54 -6.56 -7.53
CA LEU A 444 4.38 -5.96 -8.16
C LEU A 444 4.85 -4.68 -8.86
N ASP A 445 4.82 -4.72 -10.18
CA ASP A 445 5.27 -3.61 -10.99
C ASP A 445 4.15 -2.57 -11.18
N SER A 446 4.54 -1.33 -11.43
CA SER A 446 3.64 -0.24 -11.79
C SER A 446 4.04 0.35 -13.13
N SER A 447 3.08 0.57 -14.01
CA SER A 447 3.25 1.31 -15.25
C SER A 447 3.46 2.79 -14.95
N VAL A 448 4.52 3.37 -15.53
CA VAL A 448 4.83 4.81 -15.42
C VAL A 448 4.15 5.52 -16.58
N ILE A 449 3.22 6.42 -16.25
CA ILE A 449 2.39 7.12 -17.23
C ILE A 449 3.15 8.36 -17.74
N ASN A 450 3.13 8.59 -19.06
CA ASN A 450 3.64 9.79 -19.72
C ASN A 450 5.14 10.12 -19.46
N HIS A 451 6.00 9.11 -19.35
CA HIS A 451 7.44 9.32 -19.16
C HIS A 451 8.28 8.75 -20.32
N ASN A 452 9.20 9.54 -20.86
CA ASN A 452 9.94 9.20 -22.10
C ASN A 452 10.99 8.10 -21.91
N LYS A 453 11.65 8.06 -20.75
CA LYS A 453 12.75 7.12 -20.43
C LYS A 453 12.31 5.85 -19.70
N HIS A 454 11.52 5.99 -18.62
CA HIS A 454 11.06 4.89 -17.78
C HIS A 454 9.61 4.55 -18.08
N LYS A 455 9.33 3.29 -18.40
CA LYS A 455 7.96 2.80 -18.62
C LYS A 455 7.40 2.01 -17.45
N LEU A 456 8.28 1.50 -16.58
CA LEU A 456 7.94 0.57 -15.52
C LEU A 456 8.71 0.92 -14.26
N LEU A 457 7.99 0.98 -13.14
CA LEU A 457 8.52 1.01 -11.78
C LEU A 457 8.40 -0.40 -11.21
N ARG A 458 9.53 -1.00 -10.87
CA ARG A 458 9.59 -2.34 -10.29
C ARG A 458 9.63 -2.24 -8.79
N ALA A 459 8.58 -2.68 -8.12
CA ALA A 459 8.48 -2.62 -6.67
C ALA A 459 8.49 -4.03 -6.06
N ALA A 460 9.37 -4.23 -5.08
CA ALA A 460 9.33 -5.39 -4.20
C ALA A 460 8.49 -5.05 -2.97
N TYR A 461 7.64 -5.96 -2.52
CA TYR A 461 6.81 -5.81 -1.33
C TYR A 461 7.24 -6.83 -0.29
N HIS A 462 7.63 -6.33 0.88
CA HIS A 462 7.98 -7.15 2.02
C HIS A 462 6.79 -8.04 2.41
N PHE A 463 7.02 -9.34 2.48
CA PHE A 463 5.98 -10.33 2.69
C PHE A 463 6.10 -10.97 4.08
N TYR A 464 6.18 -12.29 4.18
CA TYR A 464 6.33 -12.98 5.46
C TYR A 464 7.79 -13.28 5.81
N TYR A 465 8.08 -13.34 7.10
CA TYR A 465 9.38 -13.73 7.64
C TYR A 465 9.21 -14.38 9.02
N ALA A 466 10.22 -15.14 9.42
CA ALA A 466 10.31 -15.74 10.74
C ALA A 466 11.77 -15.97 11.14
N THR A 467 12.05 -15.95 12.45
CA THR A 467 13.38 -16.22 13.00
C THR A 467 13.27 -16.92 14.35
N GLU A 468 14.17 -17.87 14.60
CA GLU A 468 14.37 -18.46 15.93
C GLU A 468 15.01 -17.47 16.92
N THR A 469 15.72 -16.45 16.41
CA THR A 469 16.43 -15.49 17.27
C THR A 469 15.44 -14.58 17.97
N GLY A 470 15.47 -14.57 19.29
CA GLY A 470 14.56 -13.78 20.12
C GLY A 470 13.17 -14.41 20.30
N LEU A 471 12.90 -15.56 19.68
CA LEU A 471 11.69 -16.36 19.87
C LEU A 471 11.84 -17.27 21.11
N THR A 472 11.85 -16.66 22.30
CA THR A 472 11.84 -17.37 23.59
C THR A 472 10.47 -17.20 24.29
N GLU A 473 10.24 -17.85 25.44
CA GLU A 473 8.97 -17.70 26.20
C GLU A 473 8.58 -16.23 26.43
N LYS A 474 9.59 -15.36 26.59
CA LYS A 474 9.41 -13.91 26.58
C LYS A 474 10.31 -13.30 25.51
N THR A 475 9.72 -12.82 24.42
CA THR A 475 10.42 -12.25 23.28
C THR A 475 11.59 -11.34 23.68
N ASP A 476 12.81 -11.74 23.32
CA ASP A 476 14.01 -10.91 23.48
C ASP A 476 14.04 -9.90 22.33
N LYS A 477 13.41 -8.75 22.59
CA LYS A 477 13.23 -7.70 21.60
C LYS A 477 14.55 -7.11 21.08
N PRO A 478 15.58 -6.83 21.91
CA PRO A 478 16.91 -6.47 21.41
C PRO A 478 17.52 -7.50 20.45
N ALA A 479 17.48 -8.80 20.81
CA ALA A 479 18.01 -9.85 19.94
C ALA A 479 17.22 -9.95 18.64
N LEU A 480 15.89 -9.90 18.72
CA LEU A 480 14.99 -9.91 17.57
C LEU A 480 15.25 -8.72 16.65
N LYS A 481 15.31 -7.50 17.18
CA LYS A 481 15.60 -6.29 16.38
C LYS A 481 16.93 -6.42 15.64
N LYS A 482 17.97 -6.92 16.30
CA LYS A 482 19.27 -7.15 15.64
C LYS A 482 19.12 -8.14 14.49
N ARG A 483 18.48 -9.30 14.71
CA ARG A 483 18.34 -10.33 13.69
C ARG A 483 17.47 -9.88 12.51
N LEU A 484 16.32 -9.26 12.79
CA LEU A 484 15.44 -8.74 11.73
C LEU A 484 16.13 -7.67 10.88
N ASN A 485 17.01 -6.85 11.47
CA ASN A 485 17.81 -5.90 10.70
C ASN A 485 18.78 -6.61 9.75
N GLU A 486 19.41 -7.71 10.17
CA GLU A 486 20.28 -8.52 9.30
C GLU A 486 19.48 -9.13 8.14
N LEU A 487 18.30 -9.72 8.41
CA LEU A 487 17.43 -10.31 7.40
C LEU A 487 16.88 -9.27 6.41
N MET A 488 16.41 -8.12 6.91
CA MET A 488 15.94 -7.02 6.07
C MET A 488 17.07 -6.49 5.17
N HIS A 489 18.30 -6.43 5.68
CA HIS A 489 19.45 -6.01 4.87
C HIS A 489 19.70 -6.96 3.70
N GLU A 490 19.66 -8.28 3.94
CA GLU A 490 19.78 -9.29 2.88
C GLU A 490 18.66 -9.15 1.84
N ALA A 491 17.42 -8.99 2.29
CA ALA A 491 16.27 -8.80 1.40
C ALA A 491 16.46 -7.59 0.48
N LEU A 492 16.89 -6.44 1.01
CA LEU A 492 17.17 -5.24 0.23
C LEU A 492 18.29 -5.44 -0.80
N ILE A 493 19.36 -6.17 -0.43
CA ILE A 493 20.46 -6.49 -1.34
C ILE A 493 19.97 -7.40 -2.48
N PHE A 494 19.21 -8.44 -2.16
CA PHE A 494 18.65 -9.35 -3.17
C PHE A 494 17.67 -8.64 -4.09
N SER A 495 16.76 -7.82 -3.57
CA SER A 495 15.85 -7.05 -4.41
C SER A 495 16.59 -6.09 -5.34
N LYS A 496 17.66 -5.44 -4.87
CA LYS A 496 18.51 -4.59 -5.72
C LYS A 496 19.22 -5.41 -6.82
N LYS A 497 19.76 -6.59 -6.49
CA LYS A 497 20.37 -7.50 -7.48
C LYS A 497 19.37 -7.93 -8.56
N LEU A 498 18.14 -8.20 -8.13
CA LEU A 498 17.00 -8.55 -8.98
C LEU A 498 16.42 -7.34 -9.74
N LYS A 499 17.05 -6.17 -9.66
CA LYS A 499 16.68 -4.94 -10.39
C LYS A 499 15.29 -4.42 -10.04
N PHE A 500 14.90 -4.53 -8.76
CA PHE A 500 13.81 -3.73 -8.21
C PHE A 500 14.31 -2.30 -7.95
N ASP A 501 13.42 -1.33 -8.14
CA ASP A 501 13.73 0.10 -7.99
C ASP A 501 13.37 0.61 -6.59
N VAL A 502 12.38 0.00 -5.94
CA VAL A 502 11.90 0.33 -4.60
C VAL A 502 11.51 -0.94 -3.84
N TYR A 503 11.71 -0.90 -2.52
CA TYR A 503 11.27 -1.94 -1.60
C TYR A 503 10.23 -1.36 -0.63
N ASN A 504 9.03 -1.91 -0.65
CA ASN A 504 7.88 -1.45 0.10
C ASN A 504 7.66 -2.34 1.32
N ALA A 505 7.28 -1.73 2.44
CA ALA A 505 6.88 -2.44 3.63
C ALA A 505 5.74 -1.70 4.32
N LEU A 506 4.89 -2.43 5.03
CA LEU A 506 3.89 -1.86 5.93
C LEU A 506 4.43 -1.88 7.37
N THR A 507 3.83 -1.12 8.27
CA THR A 507 4.11 -1.17 9.72
C THR A 507 3.60 -2.43 10.42
N LEU A 508 3.15 -3.44 9.65
CA LEU A 508 2.70 -4.74 10.14
C LEU A 508 3.82 -5.56 10.79
N MET A 509 3.45 -6.61 11.53
CA MET A 509 4.35 -7.46 12.30
C MET A 509 5.34 -6.62 13.15
N GLU A 510 6.61 -7.01 13.18
CA GLU A 510 7.68 -6.24 13.83
C GLU A 510 8.46 -5.33 12.88
N ASN A 511 7.92 -5.01 11.69
CA ASN A 511 8.62 -4.18 10.70
C ASN A 511 9.09 -2.85 11.30
N SER A 512 8.30 -2.26 12.20
CA SER A 512 8.64 -1.02 12.90
C SER A 512 10.02 -1.05 13.58
N LEU A 513 10.55 -2.23 13.95
CA LEU A 513 11.90 -2.37 14.51
C LEU A 513 13.03 -2.04 13.53
N VAL A 514 12.79 -2.19 12.22
CA VAL A 514 13.85 -2.15 11.19
C VAL A 514 13.67 -1.00 10.18
N LEU A 515 12.46 -0.45 10.04
CA LEU A 515 12.16 0.58 9.03
C LEU A 515 13.10 1.80 9.10
N ASN A 516 13.27 2.37 10.30
CA ASN A 516 14.09 3.57 10.49
C ASN A 516 15.58 3.32 10.18
N GLU A 517 16.09 2.17 10.61
CA GLU A 517 17.50 1.78 10.48
C GLU A 517 17.89 1.56 9.01
N HIS A 518 16.98 0.97 8.24
CA HIS A 518 17.17 0.76 6.80
C HIS A 518 16.72 1.93 5.93
N HIS A 519 16.51 3.12 6.50
CA HIS A 519 16.14 4.34 5.75
C HIS A 519 14.83 4.22 4.96
N PHE A 520 13.84 3.48 5.46
CA PHE A 520 12.51 3.55 4.89
C PHE A 520 11.89 4.93 5.15
N GLY A 521 11.42 5.58 4.08
CA GLY A 521 10.63 6.81 4.16
C GLY A 521 9.16 6.47 4.35
N GLY A 522 8.45 7.22 5.20
CA GLY A 522 7.01 7.05 5.36
C GLY A 522 6.25 7.50 4.12
N GLY A 523 5.48 6.60 3.52
CA GLY A 523 4.53 6.92 2.46
C GLY A 523 3.35 7.73 2.96
N ASP A 524 2.59 8.31 2.05
CA ASP A 524 1.32 9.00 2.31
C ASP A 524 0.14 8.02 2.52
N GLY A 525 0.21 6.83 1.92
CA GLY A 525 -0.81 5.80 2.02
C GLY A 525 -0.89 5.08 3.38
N ASN A 526 -2.11 4.91 3.87
CA ASN A 526 -2.45 3.95 4.92
C ASN A 526 -3.25 2.80 4.33
N LEU A 527 -3.08 1.61 4.92
CA LEU A 527 -3.88 0.43 4.62
C LEU A 527 -4.74 0.07 5.84
N HIS A 528 -6.05 0.13 5.66
CA HIS A 528 -7.01 -0.18 6.69
C HIS A 528 -7.50 -1.62 6.55
N TYR A 529 -7.44 -2.39 7.64
CA TYR A 529 -7.89 -3.79 7.70
C TYR A 529 -9.30 -3.87 8.25
N TYR A 530 -10.14 -4.68 7.62
CA TYR A 530 -11.55 -4.86 7.99
C TYR A 530 -11.91 -6.33 8.07
N LEU A 531 -12.78 -6.66 9.03
CA LEU A 531 -13.44 -7.95 9.10
C LEU A 531 -14.94 -7.77 8.84
N PHE A 532 -15.45 -8.48 7.84
CA PHE A 532 -16.88 -8.56 7.56
C PHE A 532 -17.51 -9.64 8.44
N ASN A 533 -18.66 -9.32 9.05
CA ASN A 533 -19.41 -10.21 9.94
C ASN A 533 -18.63 -10.75 11.15
N TYR A 534 -17.63 -10.00 11.62
CA TYR A 534 -16.88 -10.34 12.82
C TYR A 534 -16.52 -9.07 13.59
N LYS A 535 -16.82 -9.04 14.89
CA LYS A 535 -16.43 -7.96 15.79
C LYS A 535 -15.23 -8.40 16.64
N THR A 536 -14.23 -7.54 16.73
CA THR A 536 -13.03 -7.74 17.57
C THR A 536 -12.55 -6.38 18.08
N ALA A 537 -11.90 -6.37 19.24
CA ALA A 537 -11.29 -5.13 19.73
C ALA A 537 -10.19 -4.65 18.75
N PRO A 538 -9.97 -3.33 18.61
CA PRO A 538 -8.95 -2.79 17.71
C PRO A 538 -7.58 -3.45 17.92
N ILE A 539 -6.90 -3.71 16.81
CA ILE A 539 -5.56 -4.31 16.78
C ILE A 539 -4.56 -3.20 16.48
N SER A 540 -3.41 -3.21 17.16
CA SER A 540 -2.33 -2.26 16.88
C SER A 540 -1.82 -2.45 15.45
N GLY A 541 -1.72 -1.39 14.66
CA GLY A 541 -1.15 -1.44 13.30
C GLY A 541 0.32 -1.05 13.22
N GLY A 542 1.01 -0.94 14.36
CA GLY A 542 2.43 -0.58 14.42
C GLY A 542 2.71 0.90 14.17
N VAL A 543 1.74 1.78 14.39
CA VAL A 543 1.90 3.23 14.28
C VAL A 543 1.54 3.96 15.57
N THR A 544 2.32 4.98 15.89
CA THR A 544 2.05 5.92 16.97
C THR A 544 0.92 6.89 16.60
N LYS A 545 0.43 7.67 17.56
CA LYS A 545 -0.56 8.75 17.29
C LYS A 545 -0.07 9.79 16.27
N ALA A 546 1.24 9.93 16.11
CA ALA A 546 1.86 10.81 15.11
C ALA A 546 2.09 10.12 13.76
N ASN A 547 1.48 8.95 13.55
CA ASN A 547 1.62 8.10 12.37
C ASN A 547 3.08 7.71 12.03
N ARG A 548 3.93 7.55 13.06
CA ARG A 548 5.33 7.07 12.94
C ARG A 548 5.42 5.61 13.39
N PRO A 549 6.44 4.84 12.98
CA PRO A 549 6.58 3.45 13.39
C PRO A 549 6.64 3.33 14.91
N ASP A 550 5.81 2.47 15.50
CA ASP A 550 5.77 2.25 16.94
C ASP A 550 6.71 1.10 17.31
N GLU A 551 7.96 1.46 17.60
CA GLU A 551 8.97 0.50 18.04
C GLU A 551 8.69 -0.08 19.43
N GLU A 552 7.75 0.47 20.23
CA GLU A 552 7.45 0.00 21.58
C GLU A 552 6.34 -1.05 21.57
N LYS A 553 5.18 -0.71 20.99
CA LYS A 553 3.98 -1.57 20.97
C LYS A 553 3.93 -2.51 19.78
N LEU A 554 4.62 -2.17 18.68
CA LEU A 554 4.62 -2.94 17.43
C LEU A 554 3.19 -3.17 16.89
N SER A 555 3.07 -4.00 15.85
CA SER A 555 1.77 -4.35 15.26
C SER A 555 1.29 -5.70 15.81
N GLY A 556 -0.03 -5.80 16.02
CA GLY A 556 -0.71 -7.07 16.21
C GLY A 556 -1.23 -7.66 14.88
N VAL A 557 -1.01 -6.99 13.75
CA VAL A 557 -1.38 -7.49 12.42
C VAL A 557 -0.23 -8.32 11.86
N GLY A 558 -0.45 -9.62 11.76
CA GLY A 558 0.41 -10.60 11.11
C GLY A 558 -0.13 -11.10 9.78
N VAL A 559 -1.21 -10.52 9.24
CA VAL A 559 -1.68 -10.78 7.87
C VAL A 559 -1.07 -9.75 6.92
N VAL A 560 -0.49 -10.23 5.82
CA VAL A 560 -0.03 -9.40 4.69
C VAL A 560 -0.98 -9.63 3.52
N MET A 561 -1.65 -8.58 3.07
CA MET A 561 -2.54 -8.60 1.90
C MET A 561 -1.78 -8.23 0.63
N LEU A 562 -2.25 -8.74 -0.52
CA LEU A 562 -1.64 -8.53 -1.84
C LEU A 562 -2.06 -7.23 -2.52
#